data_AF-A0A960Y915-F1
#
_entry.id   AF-A0A960Y915-F1
#
_cell.length_a   1.000
_cell.length_b   1.000
_cell.length_c   1.000
_cell.angle_alpha   90.00
_cell.angle_beta   90.00
_cell.angle_gamma   90.00
#
_symmetry.space_group_name_H-M   'P 1'
#
loop_
_entity.id
_entity.type
_entity.pdbx_description
1 polymer ?
#
loop_
_entity_poly.entity_id
_entity_poly.type
_entity_poly.pdbx_seq_one_letter_code
_entity_poly.pdbx_strand_id
1 'polypeptide(L)'
;RNRAGDDIRSNIHAGGHLAAAEITDLDLHIAELVRPKLVVDGMFLVGLDIVGDKLMEINVFSPGGLGSAQKFEKVNFTNRVIQALESKVNYVQQYHRVFDNVQMATL
;
A
#
# COMPACT_ATOMS: atom_id res chain seq x y z
N ARG A 1 -9.31 2.26 -12.56
CA ARG A 1 -10.76 2.38 -12.24
C ARG A 1 -11.47 2.93 -13.49
N ASN A 2 -12.41 2.20 -14.09
CA ASN A 2 -13.20 2.70 -15.23
C ASN A 2 -14.33 3.61 -14.70
N ARG A 3 -14.34 4.87 -15.14
CA ARG A 3 -15.21 5.94 -14.61
C ARG A 3 -16.61 5.90 -15.23
N ALA A 4 -17.63 6.12 -14.40
CA ALA A 4 -18.97 6.48 -14.86
C ALA A 4 -19.49 7.63 -13.97
N GLY A 5 -19.72 8.81 -14.57
CA GLY A 5 -20.35 9.96 -13.92
C GLY A 5 -19.42 11.00 -13.30
N ASP A 6 -19.96 12.20 -13.10
CA ASP A 6 -19.29 13.45 -12.69
C ASP A 6 -19.04 13.56 -11.16
N ASP A 7 -19.05 12.43 -10.45
CA ASP A 7 -18.79 12.40 -9.00
C ASP A 7 -17.31 12.08 -8.74
N ILE A 8 -16.60 13.09 -8.23
CA ILE A 8 -15.18 13.04 -7.82
C ILE A 8 -14.98 11.98 -6.71
N ARG A 9 -16.04 11.58 -6.00
CA ARG A 9 -16.00 10.57 -4.94
C ARG A 9 -16.40 9.19 -5.47
N SER A 10 -15.51 8.58 -6.24
CA SER A 10 -15.61 7.16 -6.66
C SER A 10 -15.35 6.18 -5.50
N ASN A 11 -16.04 6.35 -4.37
CA ASN A 11 -16.08 5.34 -3.31
C ASN A 11 -16.74 4.07 -3.88
N ILE A 12 -16.20 2.90 -3.55
CA ILE A 12 -16.72 1.59 -4.00
C ILE A 12 -18.22 1.44 -3.61
N HIS A 13 -18.66 2.10 -2.54
CA HIS A 13 -20.06 2.16 -2.12
C HIS A 13 -20.99 2.97 -3.04
N ALA A 14 -20.44 3.80 -3.95
CA ALA A 14 -21.19 4.68 -4.85
C ALA A 14 -21.27 4.15 -6.30
N GLY A 15 -20.89 2.89 -6.56
CA GLY A 15 -21.09 2.25 -7.87
C GLY A 15 -19.83 2.12 -8.75
N GLY A 16 -18.63 2.34 -8.20
CA GLY A 16 -17.38 2.08 -8.92
C GLY A 16 -17.14 0.58 -9.14
N HIS A 17 -16.86 0.17 -10.38
CA HIS A 17 -16.48 -1.21 -10.68
C HIS A 17 -14.99 -1.47 -10.44
N LEU A 18 -14.70 -2.60 -9.80
CA LEU A 18 -13.34 -3.10 -9.64
C LEU A 18 -12.87 -3.73 -10.95
N ALA A 19 -11.64 -3.41 -11.36
CA ALA A 19 -10.95 -4.02 -12.49
C ALA A 19 -9.49 -4.29 -12.08
N ALA A 20 -8.83 -5.20 -12.80
CA ALA A 20 -7.39 -5.36 -12.69
C ALA A 20 -6.70 -4.00 -12.95
N ALA A 21 -5.69 -3.70 -12.15
CA ALA A 21 -4.94 -2.46 -12.30
C ALA A 21 -3.81 -2.69 -13.31
N GLU A 22 -3.71 -1.81 -14.31
CA GLU A 22 -2.48 -1.70 -15.09
C GLU A 22 -1.56 -0.75 -14.33
N ILE A 23 -0.40 -1.26 -13.89
CA ILE A 23 0.60 -0.47 -13.18
C ILE A 23 1.58 0.08 -14.21
N THR A 24 1.59 1.39 -14.36
CA THR A 24 2.46 2.10 -15.31
C THR A 24 3.76 2.57 -14.64
N ASP A 25 4.75 2.95 -15.44
CA ASP A 25 5.98 3.57 -14.93
C ASP A 25 5.72 4.85 -14.13
N LEU A 26 4.64 5.58 -14.48
CA LEU A 26 4.23 6.78 -13.76
C LEU A 26 3.69 6.45 -12.37
N ASP A 27 2.90 5.38 -12.23
CA ASP A 27 2.40 4.93 -10.93
C ASP A 27 3.56 4.53 -10.00
N LEU A 28 4.54 3.79 -10.55
CA LEU A 28 5.76 3.42 -9.84
C LEU A 28 6.59 4.65 -9.46
N HIS A 29 6.69 5.63 -10.36
CA HIS A 29 7.41 6.87 -10.08
C HIS A 29 6.75 7.65 -8.93
N ILE A 30 5.42 7.78 -8.91
CA ILE A 30 4.68 8.42 -7.81
C ILE A 30 4.92 7.68 -6.49
N ALA A 31 4.89 6.34 -6.50
CA ALA A 31 5.18 5.54 -5.32
C ALA A 31 6.61 5.76 -4.80
N GLU A 32 7.60 5.81 -5.69
CA GLU A 32 9.00 6.08 -5.33
C GLU A 32 9.23 7.50 -4.83
N LEU A 33 8.49 8.49 -5.33
CA LEU A 33 8.58 9.87 -4.83
C LEU A 33 8.17 9.98 -3.36
N VAL A 34 7.14 9.24 -2.93
CA VAL A 34 6.65 9.29 -1.54
C VAL A 34 7.35 8.31 -0.61
N ARG A 35 7.92 7.22 -1.14
CA ARG A 35 8.56 6.15 -0.36
C ARG A 35 9.56 6.65 0.70
N PRO A 36 10.52 7.55 0.41
CA PRO A 36 11.51 7.95 1.39
C PRO A 36 10.89 8.57 2.64
N LYS A 37 9.85 9.40 2.47
CA LYS A 37 9.17 10.04 3.61
C LYS A 37 8.40 9.01 4.44
N LEU A 38 7.67 8.11 3.80
CA LEU A 38 6.90 7.06 4.48
C LEU A 38 7.80 6.12 5.29
N VAL A 39 8.97 5.77 4.75
CA VAL A 39 9.96 4.94 5.44
C VAL A 39 10.54 5.66 6.66
N VAL A 40 10.95 6.93 6.50
CA VAL A 40 11.47 7.75 7.62
C VAL A 40 10.43 7.98 8.71
N ASP A 41 9.15 8.02 8.36
CA ASP A 41 8.04 8.15 9.32
C ASP A 41 7.69 6.83 10.02
N GLY A 42 8.31 5.70 9.64
CA GLY A 42 8.04 4.40 10.23
C GLY A 42 6.78 3.71 9.71
N MET A 43 6.29 4.09 8.52
CA MET A 43 5.08 3.51 7.96
C MET A 43 5.38 2.16 7.30
N PHE A 44 4.95 1.06 7.94
CA PHE A 44 5.20 -0.30 7.46
C PHE A 44 4.37 -0.67 6.21
N LEU A 45 3.08 -0.34 6.22
CA LEU A 45 2.15 -0.69 5.14
C LEU A 45 1.27 0.51 4.84
N VAL A 46 1.31 0.97 3.58
CA VAL A 46 0.61 2.17 3.12
C VAL A 46 -0.11 1.86 1.82
N GLY A 47 -1.33 2.37 1.67
CA GLY A 47 -2.08 2.37 0.42
C GLY A 47 -2.00 3.74 -0.26
N LEU A 48 -1.68 3.76 -1.55
CA LEU A 48 -1.67 4.98 -2.37
C LEU A 48 -2.87 4.94 -3.32
N ASP A 49 -3.67 6.00 -3.30
CA ASP A 49 -4.74 6.19 -4.29
C ASP A 49 -4.26 7.14 -5.37
N ILE A 50 -4.04 6.59 -6.57
CA ILE A 50 -3.56 7.33 -7.75
C ILE A 50 -4.67 7.41 -8.79
N VAL A 51 -4.86 8.60 -9.36
CA VAL A 51 -5.86 8.85 -10.42
C VAL A 51 -5.20 9.64 -11.55
N GLY A 52 -4.97 8.97 -12.68
CA GLY A 52 -4.20 9.56 -13.78
C GLY A 52 -2.76 9.78 -13.35
N ASP A 53 -2.28 11.01 -13.40
CA ASP A 53 -0.92 11.42 -13.04
C ASP A 53 -0.80 11.99 -11.62
N LYS A 54 -1.84 11.79 -10.78
CA LYS A 54 -1.94 12.44 -9.47
C LYS A 54 -2.11 11.44 -8.33
N LEU A 55 -1.35 11.66 -7.27
CA LEU A 55 -1.60 11.07 -5.97
C LEU A 55 -2.74 11.83 -5.28
N MET A 56 -3.81 11.12 -4.97
CA MET A 56 -5.01 11.68 -4.35
C MET A 56 -4.99 11.52 -2.83
N GLU A 57 -4.66 10.32 -2.35
CA GLU A 57 -4.69 9.99 -0.92
C GLU A 57 -3.56 9.02 -0.54
N ILE A 58 -3.14 9.11 0.74
CA ILE A 58 -2.17 8.19 1.37
C ILE A 58 -2.85 7.59 2.61
N ASN A 59 -3.14 6.29 2.56
CA ASN A 59 -3.81 5.54 3.62
C ASN A 59 -2.78 4.80 4.49
N VAL A 60 -2.49 5.34 5.68
CA VAL A 60 -1.39 4.85 6.55
C VAL A 60 -1.84 3.98 7.75
N PHE A 61 -3.13 3.95 8.09
CA PHE A 61 -3.61 3.25 9.28
C PHE A 61 -4.21 1.86 8.98
N SER A 62 -5.07 1.78 7.96
CA SER A 62 -5.74 0.52 7.59
C SER A 62 -5.92 0.46 6.07
N PRO A 63 -4.82 0.34 5.29
CA PRO A 63 -4.93 0.26 3.84
C PRO A 63 -5.68 -1.01 3.42
N GLY A 64 -6.67 -0.82 2.56
CA GLY A 64 -7.50 -1.90 2.02
C GLY A 64 -6.97 -2.47 0.70
N GLY A 65 -7.82 -3.24 0.02
CA GLY A 65 -7.60 -3.62 -1.39
C GLY A 65 -6.84 -4.92 -1.62
N LEU A 66 -6.09 -5.46 -0.65
CA LEU A 66 -5.31 -6.70 -0.82
C LEU A 66 -6.15 -7.90 -1.31
N GLY A 67 -7.34 -8.10 -0.75
CA GLY A 67 -8.24 -9.18 -1.14
C GLY A 67 -8.80 -9.02 -2.56
N SER A 68 -9.07 -7.79 -2.98
CA SER A 68 -9.50 -7.49 -4.36
C SER A 68 -8.35 -7.68 -5.34
N ALA A 69 -7.16 -7.17 -5.01
CA ALA A 69 -5.95 -7.37 -5.81
C ALA A 69 -5.63 -8.85 -6.00
N GLN A 70 -5.71 -9.66 -4.94
CA GLN A 70 -5.52 -11.11 -5.04
C GLN A 70 -6.50 -11.78 -6.01
N LYS A 71 -7.76 -11.31 -6.09
CA LYS A 71 -8.74 -11.89 -7.03
C LYS A 71 -8.37 -11.64 -8.49
N PHE A 72 -7.79 -10.48 -8.80
CA PHE A 72 -7.36 -10.13 -10.16
C PHE A 72 -6.00 -10.75 -10.50
N GLU A 73 -4.99 -10.56 -9.66
CA GLU A 73 -3.61 -10.96 -9.93
C GLU A 73 -3.33 -12.45 -9.65
N LYS A 74 -4.25 -13.13 -8.94
CA LYS A 74 -4.05 -14.52 -8.46
C LYS A 74 -2.82 -14.69 -7.55
N VAL A 75 -2.34 -13.60 -6.97
CA VAL A 75 -1.23 -13.56 -5.99
C VAL A 75 -1.77 -13.28 -4.59
N ASN A 76 -1.34 -14.03 -3.58
CA ASN A 76 -1.70 -13.78 -2.20
C ASN A 76 -0.78 -12.73 -1.57
N PHE A 77 -1.19 -11.46 -1.66
CA PHE A 77 -0.47 -10.33 -1.08
C PHE A 77 -0.51 -10.32 0.46
N THR A 78 -1.58 -10.83 1.08
CA THR A 78 -1.69 -10.91 2.54
C THR A 78 -0.57 -11.74 3.13
N ASN A 79 -0.26 -12.91 2.54
CA ASN A 79 0.84 -13.75 3.00
C ASN A 79 2.19 -13.02 2.91
N ARG A 80 2.42 -12.21 1.87
CA ARG A 80 3.65 -11.41 1.74
C ARG A 80 3.78 -10.37 2.85
N VAL A 81 2.69 -9.69 3.19
CA VAL A 81 2.67 -8.72 4.29
C VAL A 81 2.94 -9.41 5.63
N ILE A 82 2.31 -10.56 5.90
CA ILE A 82 2.53 -11.32 7.13
C ILE A 82 3.99 -11.81 7.22
N GLN A 83 4.55 -12.36 6.15
CA GLN A 83 5.96 -12.78 6.11
C GLN A 83 6.93 -11.63 6.40
N ALA A 84 6.66 -10.44 5.86
CA ALA A 84 7.45 -9.24 6.13
C ALA A 84 7.35 -8.82 7.61
N LEU A 85 6.16 -8.91 8.20
CA LEU A 85 5.94 -8.63 9.62
C LEU A 85 6.64 -9.66 10.52
N GLU A 86 6.56 -10.95 10.20
CA GLU A 86 7.27 -12.03 10.91
C GLU A 86 8.78 -11.81 10.89
N SER A 87 9.33 -11.42 9.74
CA SER A 87 10.76 -11.08 9.60
C SER A 87 11.17 -9.94 10.53
N LYS A 88 10.32 -8.90 10.63
CA LYS A 88 10.52 -7.78 11.55
C LYS A 88 10.47 -8.22 13.03
N VAL A 89 9.51 -9.05 13.41
CA VAL A 89 9.43 -9.61 14.77
C VAL A 89 10.68 -10.44 15.09
N ASN A 90 11.17 -11.25 14.14
CA ASN A 90 12.38 -12.04 14.32
C ASN A 90 13.61 -11.16 14.58
N TYR A 91 13.76 -10.04 13.87
CA TYR A 91 14.84 -9.08 14.16
C TYR A 91 14.75 -8.53 15.58
N VAL A 92 13.55 -8.09 16.01
CA VAL A 92 13.36 -7.56 17.37
C VAL A 92 13.72 -8.60 18.45
N GLN A 93 13.39 -9.87 18.21
CA GLN A 93 13.70 -10.97 19.14
C GLN A 93 15.20 -11.29 19.18
N GLN A 94 15.85 -11.38 18.02
CA GLN A 94 17.29 -11.68 17.94
C GLN A 94 18.15 -10.57 18.56
N TYR A 95 17.78 -9.31 18.32
CA TYR A 95 18.52 -8.15 18.80
C TYR A 95 17.98 -7.57 20.12
N HIS A 96 17.15 -8.32 20.87
CA HIS A 96 16.68 -7.96 22.22
C HIS A 96 16.09 -6.54 22.35
N ARG A 97 15.22 -6.14 21.42
CA ARG A 97 14.44 -4.87 21.46
C ARG A 97 15.24 -3.56 21.36
N VAL A 98 16.31 -3.53 20.59
CA VAL A 98 17.05 -2.27 20.34
C VAL A 98 16.37 -1.37 19.30
N PHE A 99 15.37 -1.87 18.56
CA PHE A 99 14.76 -1.13 17.45
C PHE A 99 13.40 -0.53 17.81
N ASP A 100 13.24 0.77 17.53
CA ASP A 100 11.94 1.44 17.49
C ASP A 100 11.21 1.21 16.15
N ASN A 101 9.98 1.71 16.02
CA ASN A 101 9.17 1.49 14.81
C ASN A 101 9.79 2.11 13.54
N VAL A 102 10.48 3.25 13.66
CA VAL A 102 11.12 3.92 12.51
C VAL A 102 12.30 3.09 12.03
N GLN A 103 13.15 2.65 12.95
CA GLN A 103 14.26 1.75 12.65
C GLN A 103 13.75 0.44 12.06
N MET A 104 12.68 -0.12 12.62
CA MET A 104 12.05 -1.32 12.09
C MET A 104 11.48 -1.13 10.68
N ALA A 105 11.01 0.05 10.29
CA ALA A 105 10.52 0.29 8.93
C ALA A 105 11.64 0.32 7.87
N THR A 106 12.88 0.61 8.28
CA THR A 106 14.05 0.66 7.39
C THR A 106 14.76 -0.69 7.17
N LEU A 107 14.48 -1.69 8.02
CA LEU A 107 15.04 -3.06 7.99
C LEU A 107 14.17 -4.04 7.21
#